data_AF-W4Q5A5-F1
#
_entry.id   AF-W4Q5A5-F1
#
_cell.length_a   1.000
_cell.length_b   1.000
_cell.length_c   1.000
_cell.angle_alpha   90.00
_cell.angle_beta   90.00
_cell.angle_gamma   90.00
#
_symmetry.space_group_name_H-M   'P 1'
#
loop_
_entity.id
_entity.type
_entity.pdbx_description
1 polymer ?
#
loop_
_entity_poly.entity_id
_entity_poly.type
_entity_poly.pdbx_seq_one_letter_code
_entity_poly.pdbx_strand_id
1 'polypeptide(L)'
;MTNKFKQNIKLLIESGKIDEAKPLLEEYGKIEKNDLEFFSIASVIYLMEGNSEKAKKIIQEGLSRDSSNFDLLYNFAYLHHVNGDISLAFEYYTQAYNNATNDEEAENASVELAKLRSEVKNKKSYGETGSLS
;
A
#
# COMPACT_ATOMS: atom_id res chain seq x y z
N MET A 1 8.75 22.34 -10.23
CA MET A 1 7.52 22.85 -9.59
C MET A 1 6.68 21.70 -9.02
N THR A 2 6.47 20.63 -9.79
CA THR A 2 5.74 19.41 -9.40
C THR A 2 6.33 18.65 -8.22
N ASN A 3 7.66 18.57 -8.07
CA ASN A 3 8.27 17.80 -6.97
C ASN A 3 7.96 18.37 -5.57
N LYS A 4 7.93 19.70 -5.43
CA LYS A 4 7.56 20.37 -4.17
C LYS A 4 6.07 20.17 -3.84
N PHE A 5 5.25 20.05 -4.89
CA PHE A 5 3.82 19.81 -4.77
C PHE A 5 3.55 18.40 -4.22
N LYS A 6 4.23 17.39 -4.80
CA LYS A 6 4.20 16.01 -4.30
C LYS A 6 4.68 15.89 -2.85
N GLN A 7 5.81 16.51 -2.53
CA GLN A 7 6.34 16.52 -1.16
C GLN A 7 5.35 17.12 -0.16
N ASN A 8 4.67 18.21 -0.52
CA ASN A 8 3.66 18.81 0.36
C ASN A 8 2.49 17.85 0.60
N ILE A 9 2.01 17.16 -0.43
CA ILE A 9 0.94 16.16 -0.28
C ILE A 9 1.40 15.03 0.66
N LYS A 10 2.61 14.50 0.47
CA LYS A 10 3.17 13.44 1.34
C LYS A 10 3.27 13.90 2.80
N LEU A 11 3.79 15.11 3.06
CA LEU A 11 3.87 15.67 4.41
C LEU A 11 2.50 15.82 5.09
N LEU A 12 1.48 16.24 4.33
CA LEU A 12 0.11 16.34 4.85
C LEU A 12 -0.45 14.95 5.20
N ILE A 13 -0.21 13.96 4.36
CA ILE A 13 -0.60 12.56 4.60
C ILE A 13 0.08 12.02 5.86
N GLU A 14 1.40 12.18 5.98
CA GLU A 14 2.19 11.77 7.14
C GLU A 14 1.71 12.46 8.44
N SER A 15 1.20 13.69 8.32
CA SER A 15 0.62 14.44 9.43
C SER A 15 -0.85 14.10 9.72
N GLY A 16 -1.45 13.14 8.99
CA GLY A 16 -2.87 12.77 9.11
C GLY A 16 -3.85 13.82 8.58
N LYS A 17 -3.38 14.85 7.89
CA LYS A 17 -4.17 15.97 7.35
C LYS A 17 -4.78 15.62 5.99
N ILE A 18 -5.58 14.55 5.94
CA ILE A 18 -6.11 13.99 4.70
C ILE A 18 -7.03 14.97 3.96
N ASP A 19 -7.82 15.75 4.69
CA ASP A 19 -8.72 16.76 4.11
C ASP A 19 -7.95 17.88 3.37
N GLU A 20 -6.73 18.20 3.82
CA GLU A 20 -5.85 19.17 3.15
C GLU A 20 -5.09 18.54 1.97
N ALA A 21 -4.74 17.25 2.08
CA ALA A 21 -3.99 16.53 1.05
C ALA A 21 -4.82 16.26 -0.23
N LYS A 22 -6.10 15.92 -0.08
CA LYS A 22 -6.99 15.56 -1.20
C LYS A 22 -7.14 16.63 -2.29
N PRO A 23 -7.47 17.90 -1.99
CA PRO A 23 -7.61 18.92 -3.03
C PRO A 23 -6.29 19.15 -3.77
N LEU A 24 -5.15 19.08 -3.06
CA LEU A 24 -3.84 19.17 -3.70
C LEU A 24 -3.57 17.97 -4.62
N LEU A 25 -3.93 16.76 -4.22
CA LEU A 25 -3.82 15.59 -5.10
C LEU A 25 -4.69 15.72 -6.36
N GLU A 26 -5.89 16.29 -6.25
CA GLU A 26 -6.74 16.56 -7.41
C GLU A 26 -6.15 17.59 -8.37
N GLU A 27 -5.55 18.66 -7.84
CA GLU A 27 -4.82 19.65 -8.65
C GLU A 27 -3.62 19.01 -9.35
N TYR A 28 -2.87 18.18 -8.63
CA TYR A 28 -1.74 17.45 -9.18
C TYR A 28 -2.16 16.54 -10.34
N GLY A 29 -3.23 15.76 -10.17
CA GLY A 29 -3.75 14.88 -11.23
C GLY A 29 -4.24 15.62 -12.49
N LYS A 30 -4.64 16.88 -12.37
CA LYS A 30 -4.99 17.73 -13.53
C LYS A 30 -3.76 18.12 -14.35
N ILE A 31 -2.63 18.31 -13.69
CA ILE A 31 -1.35 18.73 -14.29
C ILE A 31 -0.62 17.51 -14.87
N GLU A 32 -0.50 16.43 -14.10
CA GLU A 32 0.31 15.25 -14.40
C GLU A 32 -0.55 13.98 -14.55
N LYS A 33 -1.39 13.93 -15.59
CA LYS A 33 -2.42 12.89 -15.80
C LYS A 33 -1.90 11.44 -15.90
N ASN A 34 -0.61 11.27 -16.16
CA ASN A 34 0.03 9.98 -16.40
C ASN A 34 1.09 9.60 -15.36
N ASP A 35 1.31 10.41 -14.32
CA ASP A 35 2.29 10.09 -13.30
C ASP A 35 1.75 8.96 -12.41
N LEU A 36 2.47 7.83 -12.36
CA LEU A 36 2.11 6.66 -11.54
C LEU A 36 2.01 7.03 -10.05
N GLU A 37 2.77 8.03 -9.62
CA GLU A 37 2.79 8.49 -8.24
C GLU A 37 1.45 9.10 -7.79
N PHE A 38 0.62 9.57 -8.72
CA PHE A 38 -0.76 9.95 -8.43
C PHE A 38 -1.56 8.78 -7.86
N PHE A 39 -1.46 7.59 -8.49
CA PHE A 39 -2.20 6.39 -8.08
C PHE A 39 -1.72 5.91 -6.71
N SER A 40 -0.40 5.92 -6.50
CA SER A 40 0.21 5.55 -5.21
C SER A 40 -0.27 6.46 -4.10
N ILE A 41 -0.18 7.79 -4.25
CA ILE A 41 -0.62 8.75 -3.24
C ILE A 41 -2.14 8.66 -3.01
N ALA A 42 -2.94 8.56 -4.07
CA ALA A 42 -4.39 8.39 -3.98
C ALA A 42 -4.77 7.14 -3.18
N SER A 43 -4.07 6.04 -3.41
CA SER A 43 -4.33 4.79 -2.69
C SER A 43 -4.07 4.91 -1.19
N VAL A 44 -2.98 5.58 -0.78
CA VAL A 44 -2.67 5.82 0.64
C VAL A 44 -3.77 6.65 1.30
N ILE A 45 -4.24 7.71 0.64
CA ILE A 45 -5.35 8.52 1.14
C ILE A 45 -6.59 7.65 1.37
N TYR A 46 -7.00 6.85 0.39
CA TYR A 46 -8.19 5.99 0.55
C TYR A 46 -8.00 4.90 1.61
N LEU A 47 -6.79 4.36 1.77
CA LEU A 47 -6.45 3.43 2.83
C LEU A 47 -6.60 4.08 4.22
N MET A 48 -6.10 5.31 4.38
CA MET A 48 -6.23 6.06 5.64
C MET A 48 -7.67 6.47 5.95
N GLU A 49 -8.50 6.68 4.92
CA GLU A 49 -9.95 6.89 5.07
C GLU A 49 -10.73 5.58 5.35
N GLY A 50 -10.07 4.42 5.36
CA GLY A 50 -10.73 3.12 5.48
C GLY A 50 -11.59 2.74 4.26
N ASN A 51 -11.40 3.42 3.14
CA ASN A 51 -12.17 3.21 1.92
C ASN A 51 -11.51 2.14 1.03
N SER A 52 -11.61 0.88 1.46
CA SER A 52 -10.99 -0.27 0.80
C SER A 52 -11.38 -0.41 -0.67
N GLU A 53 -12.63 -0.12 -1.05
CA GLU A 53 -13.07 -0.23 -2.45
C GLU A 53 -12.40 0.81 -3.36
N LYS A 54 -12.34 2.07 -2.92
CA LYS A 54 -11.67 3.13 -3.71
C LYS A 54 -10.17 2.90 -3.78
N ALA A 55 -9.55 2.49 -2.66
CA ALA A 55 -8.14 2.11 -2.64
C ALA A 55 -7.86 0.99 -3.66
N LYS A 56 -8.65 -0.09 -3.64
CA LYS A 56 -8.51 -1.19 -4.61
C LYS A 56 -8.60 -0.71 -6.05
N LYS A 57 -9.62 0.08 -6.37
CA LYS A 57 -9.85 0.55 -7.73
C LYS A 57 -8.70 1.40 -8.25
N ILE A 58 -8.21 2.34 -7.45
CA ILE A 58 -7.12 3.24 -7.88
C ILE A 58 -5.79 2.50 -8.00
N ILE A 59 -5.53 1.53 -7.11
CA ILE A 59 -4.35 0.67 -7.19
C ILE A 59 -4.38 -0.16 -8.47
N GLN A 60 -5.52 -0.81 -8.77
CA GLN A 60 -5.67 -1.60 -9.99
C GLN A 60 -5.52 -0.76 -11.26
N GLU A 61 -6.01 0.47 -11.25
CA GLU A 61 -5.78 1.39 -12.38
C GLU A 61 -4.28 1.70 -12.55
N GLY A 62 -3.57 2.00 -11.47
CA GLY A 62 -2.12 2.23 -11.51
C GLY A 62 -1.34 1.00 -11.99
N LEU A 63 -1.64 -0.19 -11.43
CA LEU A 63 -0.99 -1.45 -11.82
C LEU A 63 -1.31 -1.88 -13.26
N SER A 64 -2.42 -1.42 -13.84
CA SER A 64 -2.70 -1.64 -15.26
C SER A 64 -1.77 -0.85 -16.18
N ARG A 65 -1.14 0.22 -15.67
CA ARG A 65 -0.17 1.06 -16.39
C ARG A 65 1.26 0.57 -16.16
N ASP A 66 1.56 0.15 -14.94
CA ASP A 66 2.82 -0.49 -14.57
C ASP A 66 2.58 -1.55 -13.50
N SER A 67 2.59 -2.82 -13.92
CA SER A 67 2.34 -3.96 -13.04
C SER A 67 3.49 -4.24 -12.07
N SER A 68 4.65 -3.63 -12.29
CA SER A 68 5.85 -3.78 -11.45
C SER A 68 6.06 -2.64 -10.47
N ASN A 69 5.17 -1.64 -10.45
CA ASN A 69 5.35 -0.47 -9.59
C ASN A 69 5.37 -0.86 -8.10
N PHE A 70 6.51 -0.60 -7.44
CA PHE A 70 6.73 -0.96 -6.04
C PHE A 70 5.64 -0.42 -5.10
N ASP A 71 5.40 0.89 -5.13
CA ASP A 71 4.47 1.56 -4.20
C ASP A 71 3.05 1.01 -4.34
N LEU A 72 2.60 0.77 -5.56
CA LEU A 72 1.26 0.23 -5.81
C LEU A 72 1.13 -1.23 -5.37
N LEU A 73 2.14 -2.06 -5.61
CA LEU A 73 2.17 -3.44 -5.11
C LEU A 73 2.18 -3.46 -3.58
N TYR A 74 2.99 -2.61 -2.95
CA TYR A 74 3.07 -2.47 -1.49
C TYR A 74 1.72 -2.03 -0.90
N ASN A 75 1.08 -1.01 -1.49
CA ASN A 75 -0.21 -0.53 -1.02
C ASN A 75 -1.33 -1.56 -1.25
N PHE A 76 -1.25 -2.38 -2.31
CA PHE A 76 -2.21 -3.46 -2.51
C PHE A 76 -2.06 -4.57 -1.46
N ALA A 77 -0.81 -4.90 -1.14
CA ALA A 77 -0.49 -5.85 -0.10
C ALA A 77 -1.03 -5.37 1.26
N TYR A 78 -0.79 -4.10 1.60
CA TYR A 78 -1.32 -3.48 2.81
C TYR A 78 -2.85 -3.49 2.85
N LEU A 79 -3.52 -3.15 1.74
CA LEU A 79 -4.97 -3.23 1.62
C LEU A 79 -5.49 -4.63 1.96
N HIS A 80 -4.88 -5.66 1.40
CA HIS A 80 -5.24 -7.04 1.68
C HIS A 80 -4.93 -7.45 3.12
N HIS A 81 -3.82 -6.96 3.69
CA HIS A 81 -3.47 -7.22 5.09
C HIS A 81 -4.53 -6.67 6.04
N VAL A 82 -4.93 -5.40 5.88
CA VAL A 82 -5.93 -4.77 6.75
C VAL A 82 -7.33 -5.36 6.57
N ASN A 83 -7.64 -5.91 5.39
CA ASN A 83 -8.88 -6.65 5.15
C ASN A 83 -8.84 -8.11 5.64
N GLY A 84 -7.69 -8.58 6.11
CA GLY A 84 -7.51 -9.95 6.64
C GLY A 84 -7.17 -11.01 5.59
N ASP A 85 -6.98 -10.63 4.33
CA ASP A 85 -6.59 -11.50 3.22
C ASP A 85 -5.09 -11.80 3.25
N ILE A 86 -4.62 -12.46 4.31
CA ILE A 86 -3.17 -12.67 4.59
C ILE A 86 -2.43 -13.33 3.42
N SER A 87 -3.06 -14.25 2.70
CA SER A 87 -2.45 -14.90 1.52
C SER A 87 -2.16 -13.91 0.40
N LEU A 88 -3.13 -13.04 0.07
CA LEU A 88 -2.95 -12.02 -0.97
C LEU A 88 -1.98 -10.92 -0.52
N ALA A 89 -2.03 -10.52 0.75
CA ALA A 89 -1.05 -9.61 1.33
C ALA A 89 0.38 -10.13 1.15
N PHE A 90 0.60 -11.42 1.47
CA PHE A 90 1.90 -12.05 1.31
C PHE A 90 2.35 -12.10 -0.15
N GLU A 91 1.44 -12.43 -1.07
CA GLU A 91 1.72 -12.47 -2.50
C GLU A 91 2.16 -11.09 -3.02
N TYR A 92 1.39 -10.03 -2.74
CA TYR A 92 1.70 -8.69 -3.23
C TYR A 92 2.92 -8.08 -2.56
N TYR A 93 3.16 -8.30 -1.26
CA TYR A 93 4.43 -7.86 -0.65
C TYR A 93 5.64 -8.60 -1.23
N THR A 94 5.49 -9.87 -1.63
CA THR A 94 6.55 -10.60 -2.33
C THR A 94 6.81 -10.00 -3.71
N GLN A 95 5.76 -9.64 -4.45
CA GLN A 95 5.90 -8.93 -5.73
C GLN A 95 6.56 -7.56 -5.53
N ALA A 96 6.17 -6.79 -4.51
CA ALA A 96 6.80 -5.52 -4.19
C ALA A 96 8.30 -5.70 -3.91
N TYR A 97 8.67 -6.65 -3.03
CA TYR A 97 10.06 -6.97 -2.73
C TYR A 97 10.88 -7.31 -4.00
N ASN A 98 10.32 -8.12 -4.90
CA ASN A 98 11.01 -8.53 -6.13
C ASN A 98 11.18 -7.39 -7.15
N ASN A 99 10.36 -6.34 -7.06
CA ASN A 99 10.40 -5.17 -7.94
C ASN A 99 11.00 -3.93 -7.24
N ALA A 100 11.52 -4.07 -6.02
CA ALA A 100 12.21 -3.01 -5.33
C ALA A 100 13.44 -2.55 -6.14
N THR A 101 13.62 -1.24 -6.23
CA THR A 101 14.70 -0.61 -6.99
C THR A 101 15.87 -0.14 -6.13
N ASN A 102 15.70 -0.19 -4.81
CA ASN A 102 16.67 0.22 -3.82
C ASN A 102 16.51 -0.58 -2.51
N ASP A 103 17.50 -0.49 -1.63
CA ASP A 103 17.55 -1.27 -0.38
C ASP A 103 16.43 -0.88 0.60
N GLU A 104 15.99 0.39 0.60
CA GLU A 104 14.92 0.86 1.47
C GLU A 104 13.57 0.23 1.10
N GLU A 105 13.22 0.22 -0.18
CA GLU A 105 12.02 -0.44 -0.71
C GLU A 105 12.04 -1.95 -0.40
N ALA A 106 13.18 -2.60 -0.65
CA ALA A 106 13.35 -4.02 -0.36
C ALA A 106 13.16 -4.31 1.13
N GLU A 107 13.76 -3.50 2.00
CA GLU A 107 13.63 -3.66 3.45
C GLU A 107 12.20 -3.42 3.94
N ASN A 108 11.52 -2.38 3.43
CA ASN A 108 10.13 -2.11 3.77
C ASN A 108 9.23 -3.31 3.48
N ALA A 109 9.36 -3.91 2.29
CA ALA A 109 8.60 -5.12 1.95
C ALA A 109 9.03 -6.36 2.76
N SER A 110 10.34 -6.49 3.06
CA SER A 110 10.89 -7.60 3.85
C SER A 110 10.31 -7.63 5.27
N VAL A 111 10.19 -6.45 5.90
CA VAL A 111 9.64 -6.26 7.24
C VAL A 111 8.19 -6.72 7.30
N GLU A 112 7.36 -6.33 6.33
CA GLU A 112 5.95 -6.76 6.30
C GLU A 112 5.80 -8.26 6.04
N LEU A 113 6.62 -8.84 5.15
CA LEU A 113 6.65 -10.30 4.94
C LEU A 113 7.02 -11.07 6.22
N ALA A 114 7.98 -10.56 7.00
CA ALA A 114 8.38 -11.16 8.26
C ALA A 114 7.26 -11.10 9.32
N LYS A 115 6.53 -9.96 9.39
CA LYS A 115 5.35 -9.80 10.25
C LYS A 115 4.26 -10.81 9.89
N LEU A 116 3.87 -10.89 8.61
CA LEU A 116 2.84 -11.84 8.15
C LEU A 116 3.21 -13.30 8.45
N ARG A 117 4.47 -13.70 8.25
CA ARG A 117 4.94 -15.05 8.60
C ARG A 117 4.78 -15.34 10.09
N SER A 118 5.02 -14.35 10.94
CA SER A 118 4.88 -14.47 12.39
C SER A 118 3.41 -14.58 12.81
N GLU A 119 2.52 -13.78 12.20
CA GLU A 119 1.07 -13.86 12.43
C GLU A 119 0.49 -15.23 12.09
N VAL A 120 0.88 -15.82 10.96
CA VAL A 120 0.43 -17.16 10.54
C VAL A 120 0.92 -18.24 11.51
N LYS A 121 2.18 -18.17 11.96
CA LYS A 121 2.74 -19.12 12.94
C LYS A 121 1.98 -19.06 14.26
N ASN A 122 1.69 -17.86 14.75
CA ASN A 122 0.95 -17.66 16.00
C ASN A 122 -0.46 -18.26 15.91
N LYS A 123 -1.20 -18.03 14.81
CA LYS A 123 -2.54 -18.60 14.62
C LYS A 123 -2.54 -20.14 14.60
N LYS A 124 -1.51 -20.78 14.01
CA LYS A 124 -1.39 -22.24 14.03
C LYS A 124 -1.12 -22.80 15.43
N SER A 125 -0.28 -22.12 16.22
CA SER A 125 0.01 -22.52 17.60
C SER A 125 -1.22 -22.50 18.52
N TYR A 126 -2.18 -21.60 18.29
CA TYR A 126 -3.44 -21.57 19.05
C TYR A 126 -4.46 -22.59 18.55
N GLY A 127 -4.41 -22.99 17.27
CA GLY A 127 -5.30 -24.01 16.69
C GLY A 127 -5.01 -25.44 17.15
N GLU A 128 -3.77 -25.75 17.55
CA GLU A 128 -3.36 -27.10 17.97
C GLU A 128 -3.61 -27.40 19.46
N THR A 129 -3.94 -26.41 20.29
CA THR A 129 -4.23 -26.61 21.73
C THR A 129 -5.72 -26.77 22.06
N GLY A 130 -6.60 -26.65 21.05
CA GLY A 130 -8.06 -26.69 21.21
C GLY A 130 -8.73 -28.06 21.05
N SER A 131 -7.98 -29.14 20.81
CA SER A 131 -8.53 -30.49 20.66
C SER A 131 -7.93 -31.44 21.69
N LEU A 132 -8.29 -31.22 22.95
CA LEU A 132 -8.27 -32.25 23.99
C LEU A 132 -9.69 -32.41 24.51
N SER A 133 -10.47 -33.20 23.78
CA SER A 133 -11.69 -33.86 24.27
C SER A 133 -11.33 -35.23 24.83
#